data_AF-A0A7X5N382-F1
#
_entry.id   AF-A0A7X5N382-F1
#
_cell.length_a   1.000
_cell.length_b   1.000
_cell.length_c   1.000
_cell.angle_alpha   90.00
_cell.angle_beta   90.00
_cell.angle_gamma   90.00
#
_symmetry.space_group_name_H-M   'P 1'
#
loop_
_entity.id
_entity.type
_entity.pdbx_description
1 polymer ?
#
loop_
_entity_poly.entity_id
_entity_poly.type
_entity_poly.pdbx_seq_one_letter_code
_entity_poly.pdbx_strand_id
1 'polypeptide(L)'
;AAEAIADGRLDNQVHSEASDETGRLLQAMDKMQSQVRNLITAQLDMAKRHDNGQISFRMDADAFPGDYGRMAKDTNELVAAHIKVKMQTIHLVERYAIGDLSED
;
A
#
# COMPACT_ATOMS: atom_id res chain seq x y z
N ALA A 1 -18.31 16.33 4.54
CA ALA A 1 -16.88 16.00 4.32
C ALA A 1 -16.43 14.85 5.22
N ALA A 2 -16.51 14.97 6.54
CA ALA A 2 -15.99 13.98 7.49
C ALA A 2 -16.67 12.60 7.34
N GLU A 3 -18.00 12.57 7.30
CA GLU A 3 -18.78 11.34 7.12
C GLU A 3 -18.40 10.60 5.83
N ALA A 4 -18.28 11.32 4.72
CA ALA A 4 -17.88 10.73 3.46
C ALA A 4 -16.45 10.16 3.49
N ILE A 5 -15.49 10.83 4.16
CA ILE A 5 -14.13 10.29 4.35
C ILE A 5 -14.20 9.02 5.21
N ALA A 6 -15.01 9.01 6.27
CA ALA A 6 -15.20 7.85 7.13
C ALA A 6 -15.83 6.66 6.36
N ASP A 7 -16.71 6.94 5.41
CA ASP A 7 -17.32 5.96 4.49
C ASP A 7 -16.38 5.54 3.34
N GLY A 8 -15.14 6.02 3.31
CA GLY A 8 -14.17 5.73 2.24
C GLY A 8 -14.43 6.46 0.92
N ARG A 9 -15.34 7.44 0.89
CA ARG A 9 -15.62 8.30 -0.28
C ARG A 9 -14.64 9.47 -0.29
N LEU A 10 -13.55 9.28 -1.03
CA LEU A 10 -12.42 10.21 -1.07
C LEU A 10 -12.43 11.11 -2.31
N ASP A 11 -13.49 11.10 -3.10
CA ASP A 11 -13.65 11.86 -4.33
C ASP A 11 -14.40 13.19 -4.16
N ASN A 12 -14.93 13.45 -2.96
CA ASN A 12 -15.61 14.71 -2.68
C ASN A 12 -14.63 15.90 -2.61
N GLN A 13 -15.09 17.08 -3.01
CA GLN A 13 -14.29 18.30 -2.90
C GLN A 13 -14.41 18.84 -1.47
N VAL A 14 -13.31 18.83 -0.72
CA VAL A 14 -13.20 19.46 0.61
C VAL A 14 -12.28 20.66 0.50
N HIS A 15 -12.61 21.64 -0.35
CA HIS A 15 -11.78 22.83 -0.51
C HIS A 15 -12.33 24.01 0.28
N SER A 16 -11.46 24.77 0.93
CA SER A 16 -11.81 26.03 1.59
C SER A 16 -10.67 27.04 1.47
N GLU A 17 -11.01 28.24 1.00
CA GLU A 17 -10.12 29.41 0.98
C GLU A 17 -10.19 30.21 2.28
N ALA A 18 -11.10 29.85 3.21
CA ALA A 18 -11.22 30.52 4.49
C ALA A 18 -9.98 30.27 5.37
N SER A 19 -9.57 31.29 6.12
CA SER A 19 -8.42 31.22 7.05
C SER A 19 -8.84 31.11 8.53
N ASP A 20 -10.15 31.11 8.80
CA ASP A 20 -10.71 30.89 10.13
C ASP A 20 -10.55 29.43 10.60
N GLU A 21 -10.98 29.13 11.82
CA GLU A 21 -10.91 27.80 12.42
C GLU A 21 -11.57 26.73 11.53
N THR A 22 -12.69 27.08 10.88
CA THR A 22 -13.44 26.17 10.01
C THR A 22 -12.68 25.92 8.70
N GLY A 23 -12.10 26.97 8.12
CA GLY A 23 -11.24 26.87 6.94
C GLY A 23 -10.01 26.01 7.18
N ARG A 24 -9.32 26.20 8.32
CA ARG A 24 -8.18 25.37 8.71
C ARG A 24 -8.55 23.89 8.90
N LEU A 25 -9.73 23.62 9.49
CA LEU A 25 -10.24 22.26 9.62
C LEU A 25 -10.48 21.62 8.25
N LEU A 26 -11.14 22.32 7.33
CA LEU A 26 -11.40 21.82 5.98
C LEU A 26 -10.10 21.56 5.21
N GLN A 27 -9.11 22.44 5.29
CA GLN A 27 -7.79 22.24 4.69
C GLN A 27 -7.06 21.03 5.27
N ALA A 28 -7.15 20.80 6.59
CA ALA A 28 -6.58 19.60 7.21
C ALA A 28 -7.26 18.31 6.72
N MET A 29 -8.58 18.36 6.51
CA MET A 29 -9.35 17.23 5.97
C MET A 29 -9.02 16.96 4.50
N ASP A 30 -8.84 17.99 3.69
CA ASP A 30 -8.37 17.88 2.30
C ASP A 30 -7.00 17.20 2.21
N LYS A 31 -6.07 17.62 3.08
CA LYS A 31 -4.75 17.00 3.19
C LYS A 31 -4.86 15.53 3.60
N MET A 32 -5.70 15.20 4.58
CA MET A 32 -5.93 13.81 5.00
C MET A 32 -6.47 12.97 3.84
N GLN A 33 -7.48 13.45 3.13
CA GLN A 33 -8.05 12.75 1.99
C GLN A 33 -7.00 12.53 0.90
N SER A 34 -6.18 13.54 0.61
CA SER A 34 -5.10 13.45 -0.37
C SER A 34 -4.07 12.37 -0.02
N GLN A 35 -3.68 12.25 1.26
CA GLN A 35 -2.75 11.21 1.71
C GLN A 35 -3.33 9.80 1.54
N VAL A 36 -4.61 9.60 1.89
CA VAL A 36 -5.26 8.29 1.71
C VAL A 36 -5.36 7.94 0.21
N ARG A 37 -5.73 8.90 -0.65
CA ARG A 37 -5.78 8.67 -2.10
C ARG A 37 -4.41 8.30 -2.67
N ASN A 38 -3.36 9.00 -2.27
CA ASN A 38 -1.99 8.71 -2.71
C ASN A 38 -1.57 7.28 -2.31
N LEU A 39 -1.91 6.84 -1.09
CA LEU A 39 -1.60 5.50 -0.63
C LEU A 39 -2.35 4.43 -1.44
N ILE A 40 -3.64 4.65 -1.70
CA ILE A 40 -4.45 3.76 -2.56
C ILE A 40 -3.84 3.67 -3.96
N THR A 41 -3.45 4.80 -4.56
CA THR A 41 -2.81 4.82 -5.88
C THR A 41 -1.50 4.03 -5.89
N ALA A 42 -0.64 4.20 -4.89
CA ALA A 42 0.62 3.46 -4.79
C ALA A 42 0.39 1.94 -4.62
N GLN A 43 -0.60 1.55 -3.82
CA GLN A 43 -0.96 0.15 -3.65
C GLN A 43 -1.50 -0.47 -4.94
N LEU A 44 -2.33 0.26 -5.71
CA LEU A 44 -2.83 -0.19 -7.00
C LEU A 44 -1.71 -0.31 -8.05
N ASP A 45 -0.74 0.60 -8.07
CA ASP A 45 0.45 0.47 -8.94
C ASP A 45 1.27 -0.76 -8.56
N MET A 46 1.50 -1.00 -7.27
CA MET A 46 2.17 -2.21 -6.81
C MET A 46 1.45 -3.48 -7.26
N ALA A 47 0.13 -3.54 -7.08
CA ALA A 47 -0.68 -4.68 -7.51
C ALA A 47 -0.54 -4.92 -9.03
N LYS A 48 -0.71 -3.87 -9.84
CA LYS A 48 -0.57 -3.95 -11.31
C LYS A 48 0.82 -4.44 -11.73
N ARG A 49 1.88 -3.97 -11.07
CA ARG A 49 3.26 -4.41 -11.35
C ARG A 49 3.47 -5.87 -10.99
N HIS A 50 2.91 -6.34 -9.88
CA HIS A 50 2.98 -7.74 -9.46
C HIS A 50 2.23 -8.66 -10.42
N ASP A 51 1.05 -8.26 -10.88
CA ASP A 51 0.29 -8.98 -11.91
C ASP A 51 1.06 -9.09 -13.23
N ASN A 52 1.88 -8.08 -13.54
CA ASN A 52 2.78 -8.07 -14.70
C ASN A 52 4.13 -8.79 -14.45
N GLY A 53 4.26 -9.53 -13.34
CA GLY A 53 5.46 -10.32 -13.01
C GLY A 53 6.57 -9.55 -12.31
N GLN A 54 6.42 -8.24 -12.07
CA GLN A 54 7.40 -7.42 -11.35
C GLN A 54 7.23 -7.55 -9.83
N ILE A 55 7.22 -8.79 -9.32
CA ILE A 55 6.90 -9.11 -7.92
C ILE A 55 7.88 -8.55 -6.89
N SER A 56 9.05 -8.06 -7.32
CA SER A 56 10.02 -7.37 -6.44
C SER A 56 9.69 -5.90 -6.20
N PHE A 57 8.74 -5.31 -6.95
CA PHE A 57 8.36 -3.91 -6.78
C PHE A 57 7.72 -3.69 -5.40
N ARG A 58 8.01 -2.55 -4.79
CA ARG A 58 7.50 -2.12 -3.48
C ARG A 58 7.07 -0.67 -3.56
N MET A 59 6.12 -0.27 -2.72
CA MET A 59 5.76 1.14 -2.55
C MET A 59 6.94 1.89 -1.91
N ASP A 60 7.15 3.15 -2.32
CA ASP A 60 8.07 4.06 -1.64
C ASP A 60 7.42 4.54 -0.33
N ALA A 61 7.77 3.90 0.78
CA ALA A 61 7.18 4.19 2.08
C ALA A 61 7.60 5.57 2.62
N ASP A 62 8.79 6.05 2.25
CA ASP A 62 9.33 7.33 2.73
C ASP A 62 8.64 8.53 2.09
N ALA A 63 7.91 8.33 0.98
CA ALA A 63 7.06 9.33 0.36
C ALA A 63 5.80 9.68 1.19
N PHE A 64 5.48 8.88 2.22
CA PHE A 64 4.27 9.04 3.02
C PHE A 64 4.59 9.47 4.46
N PRO A 65 3.91 10.49 5.01
CA PRO A 65 4.18 10.97 6.35
C PRO A 65 3.56 10.08 7.43
N GLY A 66 4.25 9.95 8.57
CA GLY A 66 3.71 9.34 9.79
C GLY A 66 3.16 7.93 9.56
N ASP A 67 1.95 7.67 10.04
CA ASP A 67 1.35 6.34 9.95
C ASP A 67 0.99 5.90 8.53
N TYR A 68 0.86 6.82 7.56
CA TYR A 68 0.71 6.43 6.15
C TYR A 68 1.98 5.74 5.63
N GLY A 69 3.17 6.22 6.00
CA GLY A 69 4.44 5.57 5.67
C GLY A 69 4.59 4.23 6.39
N ARG A 70 4.15 4.15 7.65
CA ARG A 70 4.08 2.88 8.37
C ARG A 70 3.18 1.87 7.64
N MET A 71 1.98 2.25 7.22
CA MET A 71 1.08 1.38 6.45
C MET A 71 1.69 0.90 5.13
N ALA A 72 2.36 1.79 4.39
CA ALA A 72 3.07 1.43 3.16
C ALA A 72 4.18 0.40 3.44
N LYS A 73 4.96 0.62 4.50
CA LYS A 73 6.00 -0.31 4.94
C LYS A 73 5.44 -1.67 5.37
N ASP A 74 4.40 -1.69 6.20
CA ASP A 74 3.79 -2.93 6.69
C ASP A 74 3.19 -3.75 5.53
N THR A 75 2.62 -3.07 4.53
CA THR A 75 2.14 -3.70 3.29
C THR A 75 3.28 -4.32 2.49
N ASN A 76 4.41 -3.61 2.36
CA ASN A 76 5.61 -4.13 1.70
C ASN A 76 6.15 -5.38 2.40
N GLU A 77 6.15 -5.39 3.74
CA GLU A 77 6.59 -6.52 4.56
C GLU A 77 5.66 -7.73 4.41
N LEU A 78 4.34 -7.53 4.45
CA LEU A 78 3.34 -8.58 4.24
C LEU A 78 3.51 -9.26 2.88
N VAL A 79 3.69 -8.47 1.82
CA VAL A 79 3.92 -8.98 0.46
C VAL A 79 5.23 -9.74 0.38
N ALA A 80 6.31 -9.24 1.00
CA ALA A 80 7.60 -9.92 1.03
C ALA A 80 7.52 -11.28 1.74
N ALA A 81 6.78 -11.38 2.85
CA ALA A 81 6.58 -12.63 3.57
C ALA A 81 5.89 -13.69 2.69
N HIS A 82 4.85 -13.30 1.95
CA HIS A 82 4.17 -14.22 1.02
C HIS A 82 5.05 -14.64 -0.16
N ILE A 83 5.85 -13.72 -0.73
CA ILE A 83 6.79 -14.07 -1.81
C ILE A 83 7.84 -15.04 -1.30
N LYS A 84 8.36 -14.85 -0.09
CA LYS A 84 9.34 -15.76 0.52
C LYS A 84 8.80 -17.18 0.58
N VAL A 85 7.59 -17.37 1.11
CA VAL A 85 6.97 -18.71 1.21
C VAL A 85 6.77 -19.33 -0.19
N LYS A 86 6.29 -18.56 -1.17
CA LYS A 86 6.13 -19.05 -2.56
C LYS A 86 7.46 -19.52 -3.16
N MET A 87 8.54 -18.78 -2.95
CA MET A 87 9.86 -19.13 -3.46
C MET A 87 10.45 -20.36 -2.78
N GLN A 88 10.22 -20.54 -1.48
CA GLN A 88 10.59 -21.77 -0.77
C GLN A 88 9.88 -22.99 -1.35
N THR A 89 8.58 -22.87 -1.68
CA THR A 89 7.83 -23.95 -2.34
C THR A 89 8.39 -24.26 -3.74
N ILE A 90 8.71 -23.24 -4.54
CA ILE A 90 9.33 -23.44 -5.87
C ILE A 90 10.65 -24.19 -5.74
N HIS A 91 11.51 -23.78 -4.79
CA HIS A 91 12.80 -24.43 -4.56
C HIS A 91 12.65 -25.90 -4.15
N LEU A 92 11.67 -26.24 -3.33
CA LEU A 92 11.37 -27.62 -2.97
C LEU A 92 10.96 -28.45 -4.19
N VAL A 93 10.08 -27.91 -5.04
CA VAL A 93 9.63 -28.57 -6.27
C VAL A 93 10.81 -28.77 -7.25
N GLU A 94 11.72 -27.81 -7.37
CA GLU A 94 12.93 -27.93 -8.19
C GLU A 94 13.83 -29.09 -7.73
N ARG A 95 14.06 -29.23 -6.42
CA ARG A 95 14.83 -30.35 -5.86
C ARG A 95 14.15 -31.69 -6.08
N TYR A 96 12.84 -31.75 -5.90
CA TYR A 96 12.07 -32.98 -6.12
C TYR A 96 12.10 -33.39 -7.60
N ALA A 97 12.08 -32.44 -8.52
CA ALA A 97 12.21 -32.70 -9.96
C ALA A 97 13.56 -33.32 -10.36
N ILE A 98 14.62 -33.14 -9.56
CA ILE A 98 15.94 -33.76 -9.76
C ILE A 98 16.20 -34.96 -8.84
N GLY A 99 15.19 -35.40 -8.07
CA GLY A 99 15.26 -36.57 -7.19
C GLY A 99 15.95 -36.33 -5.84
N ASP A 100 16.15 -35.07 -5.44
CA ASP A 100 16.70 -34.72 -4.13
C ASP A 100 15.57 -34.57 -3.09
N LEU A 101 15.49 -35.51 -2.14
CA LEU A 101 14.48 -35.58 -1.08
C LEU A 101 15.05 -35.25 0.31
N SER A 102 16.19 -34.57 0.38
CA SER A 102 16.94 -34.36 1.62
C SER A 102 16.27 -33.47 2.69
N GLU A 103 15.11 -32.87 2.42
CA GLU A 103 14.38 -31.98 3.35
C GLU A 103 13.00 -32.49 3.83
N ASP A 104 12.68 -33.76 3.59
CA ASP A 104 11.64 -34.48 4.34
C ASP A 104 12.18 -34.97 5.70
#